data_AF-A0A4Q6IJ45-F1
#
_entry.id   AF-A0A4Q6IJ45-F1
#
_cell.length_a   1.000
_cell.length_b   1.000
_cell.length_c   1.000
_cell.angle_alpha   90.00
_cell.angle_beta   90.00
_cell.angle_gamma   90.00
#
_symmetry.space_group_name_H-M   'P 1'
#
loop_
_entity.id
_entity.type
_entity.pdbx_description
1 polymer ?
#
loop_
_entity_poly.entity_id
_entity_poly.type
_entity_poly.pdbx_seq_one_letter_code
_entity_poly.pdbx_strand_id
1 'polypeptide(L)'
;MLTPEDASFITAAVEGLASPLHAAFDAGYTNAHAHYDDMGMTGDGYSKGRTDLTRDHARRHLELQHEEGADLGGWQPIKSASGRLHLQHGMMSMRVLHATPFDLVPAPGRNKARISFYRNQTIDLFGVHASNLLGIWLSPPEEGGEISIRIVRPIGEWKPGRPPKFDLDLVLPRDTETFTGWEFIPDDQGLELPFEFDEDLREEGEGNGA
;
A
#
# COMPACT_ATOMS: atom_id res chain seq x y z
N MET A 1 6.43 8.11 -13.14
CA MET A 1 6.08 6.69 -13.22
C MET A 1 7.28 5.90 -12.69
N LEU A 2 7.03 4.77 -12.04
CA LEU A 2 8.05 3.93 -11.43
C LEU A 2 8.90 3.21 -12.49
N THR A 3 10.22 3.12 -12.29
CA THR A 3 11.08 2.25 -13.11
C THR A 3 11.07 0.80 -12.58
N PRO A 4 11.46 -0.21 -13.37
CA PRO A 4 11.58 -1.59 -12.86
C PRO A 4 12.53 -1.73 -11.66
N GLU A 5 13.60 -0.92 -11.63
CA GLU A 5 14.55 -0.86 -10.51
C GLU A 5 13.89 -0.31 -9.26
N ASP A 6 13.11 0.78 -9.38
CA ASP A 6 12.33 1.33 -8.27
C ASP A 6 11.32 0.29 -7.74
N ALA A 7 10.72 -0.51 -8.63
CA ALA A 7 9.67 -1.47 -8.28
C ALA A 7 10.29 -2.62 -7.50
N SER A 8 11.43 -3.11 -7.98
CA SER A 8 12.24 -4.11 -7.31
C SER A 8 12.71 -3.64 -5.94
N PHE A 9 13.12 -2.37 -5.83
CA PHE A 9 13.54 -1.78 -4.56
C PHE A 9 12.40 -1.72 -3.53
N ILE A 10 11.21 -1.26 -3.91
CA ILE A 10 10.05 -1.26 -3.01
C ILE A 10 9.65 -2.69 -2.64
N THR A 11 9.66 -3.61 -3.61
CA THR A 11 9.29 -5.02 -3.40
C THR A 11 10.21 -5.67 -2.38
N ALA A 12 11.53 -5.51 -2.53
CA ALA A 12 12.52 -6.00 -1.58
C ALA A 12 12.34 -5.38 -0.18
N ALA A 13 11.99 -4.09 -0.11
CA ALA A 13 11.73 -3.43 1.17
C ALA A 13 10.50 -3.99 1.89
N VAL A 14 9.46 -4.46 1.18
CA VAL A 14 8.25 -5.02 1.81
C VAL A 14 8.29 -6.53 2.01
N GLU A 15 9.24 -7.22 1.40
CA GLU A 15 9.41 -8.69 1.52
C GLU A 15 9.57 -9.13 2.97
N GLY A 16 10.50 -8.51 3.73
CA GLY A 16 10.72 -8.84 5.13
C GLY A 16 9.54 -8.51 6.06
N LEU A 17 8.58 -7.71 5.59
CA LEU A 17 7.35 -7.36 6.32
C LEU A 17 6.21 -8.36 6.07
N ALA A 18 6.31 -9.20 5.04
CA ALA A 18 5.25 -10.13 4.61
C ALA A 18 4.72 -10.99 5.75
N SER A 19 5.55 -11.88 6.30
CA SER A 19 5.12 -12.82 7.33
C SER A 19 4.74 -12.11 8.65
N PRO A 20 5.48 -11.11 9.17
CA PRO A 20 5.08 -10.40 10.38
C PRO A 20 3.73 -9.68 10.24
N LEU A 21 3.47 -9.06 9.09
CA LEU A 21 2.23 -8.32 8.87
C LEU A 21 1.03 -9.26 8.75
N HIS A 22 1.16 -10.37 8.01
CA HIS A 22 0.12 -11.39 7.95
C HIS A 22 -0.17 -12.01 9.32
N ALA A 23 0.87 -12.40 10.06
CA ALA A 23 0.71 -12.96 11.41
C ALA A 23 0.01 -11.99 12.37
N ALA A 24 0.35 -10.70 12.30
CA ALA A 24 -0.29 -9.67 13.10
C ALA A 24 -1.79 -9.51 12.76
N PHE A 25 -2.14 -9.56 11.49
CA PHE A 25 -3.54 -9.47 11.05
C PHE A 25 -4.33 -10.73 11.36
N ASP A 26 -3.76 -11.93 11.19
CA ASP A 26 -4.42 -13.18 11.56
C ASP A 26 -4.71 -13.20 13.07
N ALA A 27 -3.70 -12.90 13.90
CA ALA A 27 -3.88 -12.81 15.35
C ALA A 27 -4.89 -11.72 15.73
N GLY A 28 -4.83 -10.56 15.08
CA GLY A 28 -5.76 -9.46 15.34
C GLY A 28 -7.19 -9.80 14.96
N TYR A 29 -7.38 -10.48 13.83
CA TYR A 29 -8.68 -10.90 13.34
C TYR A 29 -9.31 -11.92 14.28
N THR A 30 -8.55 -12.96 14.65
CA THR A 30 -8.99 -13.98 15.63
C THR A 30 -9.41 -13.34 16.95
N ASN A 31 -8.57 -12.46 17.51
CA ASN A 31 -8.86 -11.80 18.79
C ASN A 31 -10.09 -10.90 18.72
N ALA A 32 -10.23 -10.11 17.65
CA ALA A 32 -11.37 -9.24 17.47
C ALA A 32 -12.67 -10.03 17.28
N HIS A 33 -12.65 -11.13 16.52
CA HIS A 33 -13.85 -11.94 16.30
C HIS A 33 -14.26 -12.65 17.58
N ALA A 34 -13.31 -13.27 18.29
CA ALA A 34 -13.56 -13.88 19.59
C ALA A 34 -14.18 -12.89 20.58
N HIS A 35 -13.65 -11.66 20.68
CA HIS A 35 -14.20 -10.63 21.57
C HIS A 35 -15.68 -10.32 21.28
N TYR A 36 -16.03 -10.14 20.00
CA TYR A 36 -17.41 -9.83 19.64
C TYR A 36 -18.33 -11.05 19.77
N ASP A 37 -17.84 -12.25 19.45
CA ASP A 37 -18.60 -13.50 19.56
C ASP A 37 -18.92 -13.85 21.02
N ASP A 38 -17.93 -13.72 21.92
CA ASP A 38 -18.08 -13.95 23.37
C ASP A 38 -19.13 -13.02 24.01
N MET A 39 -19.31 -11.83 23.44
CA MET A 39 -20.28 -10.83 23.91
C MET A 39 -21.63 -10.92 23.20
N GLY A 40 -21.83 -11.92 22.33
CA GLY A 40 -23.05 -12.08 21.54
C GLY A 40 -23.31 -10.94 20.54
N MET A 41 -22.26 -10.20 20.16
CA MET A 41 -22.34 -9.07 19.24
C MET A 41 -22.23 -9.57 17.78
N THR A 42 -23.30 -10.21 17.33
CA THR A 42 -23.44 -10.84 16.00
C THR A 42 -24.18 -9.95 15.01
N GLY A 43 -23.88 -10.11 13.71
CA GLY A 43 -24.56 -9.42 12.61
C GLY A 43 -23.86 -8.16 12.09
N ASP A 44 -24.34 -7.65 10.96
CA ASP A 44 -23.65 -6.64 10.13
C ASP A 44 -23.38 -5.31 10.84
N GLY A 45 -24.18 -4.98 11.86
CA GLY A 45 -24.01 -3.77 12.67
C GLY A 45 -22.66 -3.70 13.40
N TYR A 46 -21.98 -4.83 13.57
CA TYR A 46 -20.72 -4.94 14.30
C TYR A 46 -19.50 -5.11 13.40
N SER A 47 -19.68 -5.32 12.09
CA SER A 47 -18.58 -5.61 11.16
C SER A 47 -17.52 -4.51 11.16
N LYS A 48 -17.93 -3.24 11.19
CA LYS A 48 -17.00 -2.11 11.29
C LYS A 48 -16.16 -2.17 12.58
N GLY A 49 -16.81 -2.48 13.71
CA GLY A 49 -16.14 -2.57 14.99
C GLY A 49 -15.13 -3.71 15.04
N ARG A 50 -15.47 -4.88 14.46
CA ARG A 50 -14.54 -6.00 14.28
C ARG A 50 -13.33 -5.60 13.44
N THR A 51 -13.54 -4.89 12.34
CA THR A 51 -12.46 -4.37 11.49
C THR A 51 -11.55 -3.40 12.24
N ASP A 52 -12.13 -2.42 12.95
CA ASP A 52 -11.35 -1.43 13.70
C ASP A 52 -10.54 -2.10 14.84
N LEU A 53 -11.16 -3.04 15.57
CA LEU A 53 -10.51 -3.79 16.65
C LEU A 53 -9.42 -4.75 16.11
N THR A 54 -9.65 -5.38 14.97
CA THR A 54 -8.65 -6.20 14.26
C THR A 54 -7.38 -5.40 14.00
N ARG A 55 -7.53 -4.18 13.46
CA ARG A 55 -6.41 -3.28 13.19
C ARG A 55 -5.68 -2.87 14.46
N ASP A 56 -6.40 -2.62 15.56
CA ASP A 56 -5.79 -2.24 16.83
C ASP A 56 -4.98 -3.40 17.44
N HIS A 57 -5.48 -4.63 17.38
CA HIS A 57 -4.73 -5.82 17.79
C HIS A 57 -3.52 -6.08 16.89
N ALA A 58 -3.67 -5.99 15.57
CA ALA A 58 -2.56 -6.15 14.63
C ALA A 58 -1.45 -5.12 14.89
N ARG A 59 -1.81 -3.86 15.13
CA ARG A 59 -0.86 -2.82 15.54
C ARG A 59 -0.13 -3.22 16.82
N ARG A 60 -0.86 -3.61 17.87
CA ARG A 60 -0.23 -3.99 19.15
C ARG A 60 0.69 -5.20 18.99
N HIS A 61 0.31 -6.15 18.14
CA HIS A 61 1.13 -7.32 17.84
C HIS A 61 2.47 -6.93 17.22
N LEU A 62 2.47 -6.07 16.20
CA LEU A 62 3.69 -5.56 15.58
C LEU A 62 4.54 -4.71 16.52
N GLU A 63 3.91 -3.90 17.37
CA GLU A 63 4.60 -3.12 18.40
C GLU A 63 5.34 -4.02 19.39
N LEU A 64 4.69 -5.09 19.86
CA LEU A 64 5.29 -6.07 20.76
C LEU A 64 6.47 -6.79 20.10
N GLN A 65 6.28 -7.31 18.89
CA GLN A 65 7.35 -7.96 18.13
C GLN A 65 8.56 -7.03 17.97
N HIS A 66 8.33 -5.77 17.63
CA HIS A 66 9.41 -4.79 17.50
C HIS A 66 10.09 -4.49 18.85
N GLU A 67 9.32 -4.35 19.94
CA GLU A 67 9.84 -4.15 21.30
C GLU A 67 10.68 -5.33 21.80
N GLU A 68 10.33 -6.56 21.38
CA GLU A 68 11.06 -7.80 21.67
C GLU A 68 12.27 -8.03 20.74
N GLY A 69 12.51 -7.13 19.79
CA GLY A 69 13.65 -7.21 18.87
C GLY A 69 13.45 -8.16 17.69
N ALA A 70 12.20 -8.53 17.37
CA ALA A 70 11.90 -9.25 16.14
C ALA A 70 12.23 -8.38 14.92
N ASP A 71 12.75 -9.02 13.88
CA ASP A 71 13.02 -8.36 12.61
C ASP A 71 11.71 -8.22 11.81
N LEU A 72 11.35 -6.98 11.50
CA LEU A 72 10.20 -6.63 10.65
C LEU A 72 10.65 -6.21 9.24
N GLY A 73 11.80 -6.71 8.79
CA GLY A 73 12.40 -6.33 7.51
C GLY A 73 12.79 -4.86 7.48
N GLY A 74 13.31 -4.32 8.60
CA GLY A 74 13.64 -2.90 8.74
C GLY A 74 12.44 -1.95 8.94
N TRP A 75 11.21 -2.46 8.96
CA TRP A 75 10.03 -1.65 9.28
C TRP A 75 9.86 -1.46 10.80
N GLN A 76 9.27 -0.32 11.19
CA GLN A 76 8.96 -0.02 12.58
C GLN A 76 7.57 0.61 12.71
N PRO A 77 6.76 0.25 13.74
CA PRO A 77 5.50 0.91 14.03
C PRO A 77 5.68 2.35 14.49
N ILE A 78 4.88 3.28 13.95
CA ILE A 78 4.86 4.68 14.38
C ILE A 78 3.91 4.84 15.58
N LYS A 79 4.47 4.99 16.78
CA LYS A 79 3.71 5.09 18.06
C LYS A 79 2.76 6.28 18.17
N SER A 80 3.01 7.37 17.43
CA SER A 80 2.19 8.60 17.48
C SER A 80 0.93 8.55 16.59
N ALA A 81 0.71 7.46 15.86
CA ALA A 81 -0.45 7.30 15.00
C ALA A 81 -1.70 6.88 15.81
N SER A 82 -2.49 7.86 16.23
CA SER A 82 -3.76 7.61 16.95
C SER A 82 -4.73 6.76 16.12
N GLY A 83 -5.03 5.55 16.59
CA GLY A 83 -6.03 4.61 16.03
C GLY A 83 -5.73 4.11 14.61
N ARG A 84 -4.50 4.30 14.11
CA ARG A 84 -4.09 3.92 12.75
C ARG A 84 -2.84 3.07 12.82
N LEU A 85 -2.76 2.05 11.98
CA LEU A 85 -1.55 1.27 11.80
C LEU A 85 -0.68 1.94 10.74
N HIS A 86 0.39 2.58 11.19
CA HIS A 86 1.38 3.23 10.33
C HIS A 86 2.75 2.61 10.59
N LEU A 87 3.48 2.32 9.53
CA LEU A 87 4.83 1.76 9.58
C LEU A 87 5.82 2.69 8.88
N GLN A 88 7.09 2.63 9.26
CA GLN A 88 8.18 3.37 8.64
C GLN A 88 9.34 2.44 8.32
N HIS A 89 10.01 2.64 7.18
CA HIS A 89 11.26 1.97 6.81
C HIS A 89 12.23 3.02 6.26
N GLY A 90 13.14 3.52 7.10
CA GLY A 90 13.96 4.68 6.76
C GLY A 90 13.11 5.90 6.43
N MET A 91 13.14 6.34 5.17
CA MET A 91 12.33 7.45 4.67
C MET A 91 10.98 7.01 4.08
N MET A 92 10.80 5.72 3.82
CA MET A 92 9.50 5.20 3.38
C MET A 92 8.52 5.18 4.54
N SER A 93 7.25 5.39 4.21
CA SER A 93 6.17 5.24 5.18
C SER A 93 5.02 4.46 4.58
N MET A 94 4.36 3.65 5.39
CA MET A 94 3.22 2.85 4.98
C MET A 94 2.03 3.13 5.89
N ARG A 95 0.86 3.36 5.29
CA ARG A 95 -0.42 3.40 6.02
C ARG A 95 -1.20 2.14 5.73
N VAL A 96 -1.59 1.44 6.77
CA VAL A 96 -2.38 0.22 6.63
C VAL A 96 -3.87 0.54 6.76
N LEU A 97 -4.62 0.22 5.72
CA LEU A 97 -6.04 0.52 5.54
C LEU A 97 -6.83 -0.77 5.30
N HIS A 98 -8.09 -0.78 5.74
CA HIS A 98 -9.03 -1.83 5.35
C HIS A 98 -9.71 -1.44 4.04
N ALA A 99 -9.89 -2.41 3.15
CA ALA A 99 -10.72 -2.27 1.96
C ALA A 99 -11.93 -3.21 2.01
N THR A 100 -12.97 -2.85 1.27
CA THR A 100 -14.05 -3.76 0.93
C THR A 100 -13.84 -4.27 -0.49
N PRO A 101 -14.49 -5.38 -0.90
CA PRO A 101 -14.41 -5.88 -2.27
C PRO A 101 -14.80 -4.84 -3.34
N PHE A 102 -15.58 -3.82 -2.98
CA PHE A 102 -16.03 -2.76 -3.87
C PHE A 102 -15.07 -1.56 -3.96
N ASP A 103 -14.18 -1.39 -2.98
CA ASP A 103 -13.21 -0.30 -2.91
C ASP A 103 -11.83 -0.87 -2.63
N LEU A 104 -11.29 -1.57 -3.64
CA LEU A 104 -10.01 -2.28 -3.57
C LEU A 104 -8.85 -1.38 -3.14
N VAL A 105 -8.91 -0.08 -3.45
CA VAL A 105 -7.94 0.93 -3.01
C VAL A 105 -8.68 2.19 -2.54
N PRO A 106 -8.84 2.38 -1.22
CA PRO A 106 -9.63 3.48 -0.69
C PRO A 106 -9.13 4.86 -1.11
N ALA A 107 -10.03 5.70 -1.64
CA ALA A 107 -9.74 7.07 -2.02
C ALA A 107 -9.29 7.93 -0.81
N PRO A 108 -8.43 8.95 -1.01
CA PRO A 108 -7.91 9.80 0.08
C PRO A 108 -9.00 10.66 0.76
N GLY A 109 -10.12 10.89 0.08
CA GLY A 109 -11.21 11.75 0.56
C GLY A 109 -10.86 13.24 0.51
N ARG A 110 -11.49 14.06 1.36
CA ARG A 110 -11.33 15.54 1.37
C ARG A 110 -10.21 16.06 2.27
N ASN A 111 -9.56 15.19 3.04
CA ASN A 111 -8.57 15.62 4.03
C ASN A 111 -7.24 15.94 3.33
N LYS A 112 -6.76 17.18 3.44
CA LYS A 112 -5.53 17.65 2.77
C LYS A 112 -4.28 16.84 3.14
N ALA A 113 -4.13 16.43 4.40
CA ALA A 113 -3.00 15.62 4.84
C ALA A 113 -3.07 14.18 4.30
N ARG A 114 -4.26 13.62 4.11
CA ARG A 114 -4.45 12.34 3.41
C ARG A 114 -4.17 12.47 1.91
N ILE A 115 -4.67 13.51 1.27
CA ILE A 115 -4.42 13.80 -0.14
C ILE A 115 -2.91 13.93 -0.40
N SER A 116 -2.19 14.66 0.45
CA SER A 116 -0.74 14.84 0.32
C SER A 116 0.02 13.52 0.37
N PHE A 117 -0.40 12.58 1.24
CA PHE A 117 0.20 11.25 1.33
C PHE A 117 0.06 10.44 0.04
N TYR A 118 -1.03 10.65 -0.71
CA TYR A 118 -1.35 9.88 -1.92
C TYR A 118 -0.63 10.37 -3.17
N ARG A 119 0.11 11.48 -3.09
CA ARG A 119 0.62 12.14 -4.30
C ARG A 119 2.01 11.72 -4.74
N ASN A 120 2.75 10.91 -3.95
CA ASN A 120 4.16 10.53 -4.16
C ASN A 120 4.84 11.36 -5.25
N GLN A 121 5.12 12.62 -4.94
CA GLN A 121 5.57 13.54 -5.98
C GLN A 121 6.93 13.05 -6.46
N THR A 122 7.07 12.88 -7.77
CA THR A 122 8.31 12.51 -8.46
C THR A 122 9.44 13.53 -8.29
N ILE A 123 9.19 14.64 -7.60
CA ILE A 123 10.11 15.77 -7.38
C ILE A 123 10.68 15.70 -5.97
N ASP A 124 11.06 14.51 -5.52
CA ASP A 124 11.78 14.33 -4.27
C ASP A 124 13.28 14.10 -4.57
N LEU A 125 14.15 14.85 -3.90
CA LEU A 125 15.60 14.63 -3.82
C LEU A 125 15.95 13.20 -3.39
N PHE A 126 15.04 12.53 -2.69
CA PHE A 126 15.19 11.17 -2.15
C PHE A 126 14.57 10.08 -3.03
N GLY A 127 13.85 10.44 -4.10
CA GLY A 127 13.29 9.50 -5.08
C GLY A 127 12.43 8.39 -4.47
N VAL A 128 12.66 7.14 -4.89
CA VAL A 128 11.91 5.96 -4.43
C VAL A 128 12.08 5.69 -2.93
N HIS A 129 13.19 6.12 -2.32
CA HIS A 129 13.49 5.87 -0.91
C HIS A 129 12.53 6.54 0.08
N ALA A 130 11.84 7.61 -0.34
CA ALA A 130 10.87 8.34 0.46
C ALA A 130 9.40 8.03 0.07
N SER A 131 9.17 6.87 -0.54
CA SER A 131 7.84 6.49 -1.01
C SER A 131 6.84 6.33 0.14
N ASN A 132 5.64 6.88 -0.07
CA ASN A 132 4.44 6.65 0.72
C ASN A 132 3.67 5.47 0.14
N LEU A 133 3.46 4.43 0.94
CA LEU A 133 2.79 3.20 0.55
C LEU A 133 1.45 3.04 1.28
N LEU A 134 0.52 2.35 0.65
CA LEU A 134 -0.72 1.88 1.25
C LEU A 134 -0.64 0.36 1.39
N GLY A 135 -0.72 -0.13 2.62
CA GLY A 135 -0.97 -1.54 2.89
C GLY A 135 -2.47 -1.74 3.00
N ILE A 136 -3.08 -2.48 2.08
CA ILE A 136 -4.53 -2.65 2.03
C ILE A 136 -4.85 -4.08 2.42
N TRP A 137 -5.45 -4.25 3.59
CA TRP A 137 -5.88 -5.56 4.05
C TRP A 137 -7.36 -5.78 3.75
N LEU A 138 -7.67 -7.00 3.33
CA LEU A 138 -8.99 -7.50 3.01
C LEU A 138 -9.34 -8.58 4.02
N SER A 139 -10.52 -8.48 4.63
CA SER A 139 -11.04 -9.53 5.50
C SER A 139 -11.22 -10.83 4.71
N PRO A 140 -11.12 -12.01 5.36
CA PRO A 140 -11.45 -13.28 4.74
C PRO A 140 -12.89 -13.28 4.20
N PRO A 141 -13.18 -13.97 3.08
CA PRO A 141 -14.53 -14.20 2.62
C PRO A 141 -15.38 -14.96 3.66
N GLU A 142 -16.70 -14.75 3.64
CA GLU A 142 -17.62 -15.46 4.54
C GLU A 142 -17.60 -16.98 4.33
N GLU A 143 -17.33 -17.43 3.10
CA GLU A 143 -17.23 -18.85 2.73
C GLU A 143 -15.97 -19.55 3.29
N GLY A 144 -15.13 -18.80 4.02
CA GLY A 144 -13.82 -19.23 4.46
C GLY A 144 -12.72 -18.73 3.54
N GLY A 145 -11.55 -18.51 4.11
CA GLY A 145 -10.38 -18.04 3.39
C GLY A 145 -9.39 -17.36 4.31
N GLU A 146 -8.45 -16.66 3.69
CA GLU A 146 -7.32 -16.04 4.37
C GLU A 146 -7.36 -14.53 4.21
N ILE A 147 -6.75 -13.82 5.17
CA ILE A 147 -6.50 -12.39 5.02
C ILE A 147 -5.57 -12.18 3.84
N SER A 148 -5.93 -11.24 2.98
CA SER A 148 -5.10 -10.79 1.86
C SER A 148 -4.63 -9.37 2.15
N ILE A 149 -3.36 -9.10 1.84
CA ILE A 149 -2.75 -7.78 2.00
C ILE A 149 -2.17 -7.36 0.66
N ARG A 150 -2.45 -6.14 0.22
CA ARG A 150 -1.90 -5.55 -1.01
C ARG A 150 -1.05 -4.35 -0.67
N ILE A 151 0.07 -4.18 -1.35
CA ILE A 151 0.89 -2.98 -1.25
C ILE A 151 0.69 -2.15 -2.51
N VAL A 152 0.31 -0.88 -2.31
CA VAL A 152 0.04 0.05 -3.40
C VAL A 152 0.86 1.32 -3.20
N ARG A 153 1.46 1.84 -4.28
CA ARG A 153 2.07 3.18 -4.28
C ARG A 153 1.16 4.17 -5.01
N PRO A 154 0.42 5.03 -4.28
CA PRO A 154 -0.46 6.02 -4.90
C PRO A 154 0.36 7.16 -5.53
N ILE A 155 -0.04 7.62 -6.72
CA ILE A 155 0.63 8.72 -7.45
C ILE A 155 -0.29 9.94 -7.65
N GLY A 156 -1.46 9.92 -7.05
CA GLY A 156 -2.40 11.02 -7.18
C GLY A 156 -3.65 10.82 -6.35
N GLU A 157 -4.52 11.83 -6.38
CA GLU A 157 -5.83 11.73 -5.78
C GLU A 157 -6.89 11.30 -6.81
N TRP A 158 -7.86 10.53 -6.33
CA TRP A 158 -9.07 10.16 -7.05
C TRP A 158 -10.29 10.32 -6.14
N LYS A 159 -11.47 10.36 -6.75
CA LYS A 159 -12.75 10.36 -6.03
C LYS A 159 -13.21 8.91 -5.83
N PRO A 160 -14.01 8.61 -4.79
CA PRO A 160 -14.68 7.32 -4.68
C PRO A 160 -15.44 6.98 -5.97
N GLY A 161 -15.32 5.72 -6.42
CA GLY A 161 -15.91 5.25 -7.68
C GLY A 161 -15.21 5.72 -8.96
N ARG A 162 -14.09 6.45 -8.85
CA ARG A 162 -13.22 6.73 -10.00
C ARG A 162 -12.02 5.79 -9.97
N PRO A 163 -11.41 5.50 -11.15
CA PRO A 163 -10.21 4.68 -11.21
C PRO A 163 -9.14 5.18 -10.24
N PRO A 164 -8.56 4.28 -9.42
CA PRO A 164 -7.47 4.63 -8.52
C PRO A 164 -6.23 5.03 -9.32
N LYS A 165 -5.36 5.84 -8.70
CA LYS A 165 -4.12 6.32 -9.32
C LYS A 165 -2.92 5.82 -8.54
N PHE A 166 -2.32 4.74 -9.02
CA PHE A 166 -1.10 4.14 -8.48
C PHE A 166 -0.19 3.69 -9.61
N ASP A 167 1.09 3.56 -9.33
CA ASP A 167 2.11 3.02 -10.26
C ASP A 167 2.75 1.73 -9.75
N LEU A 168 2.33 1.24 -8.58
CA LEU A 168 2.69 -0.07 -8.04
C LEU A 168 1.46 -0.66 -7.35
N ASP A 169 1.20 -1.94 -7.63
CA ASP A 169 0.15 -2.74 -7.00
C ASP A 169 0.59 -4.19 -6.97
N LEU A 170 0.88 -4.70 -5.78
CA LEU A 170 1.31 -6.08 -5.56
C LEU A 170 0.52 -6.70 -4.42
N VAL A 171 0.18 -7.97 -4.57
CA VAL A 171 -0.36 -8.78 -3.47
C VAL A 171 0.81 -9.24 -2.61
N LEU A 172 0.81 -8.90 -1.33
CA LEU A 172 1.85 -9.32 -0.41
C LEU A 172 1.69 -10.83 -0.12
N PRO A 173 2.59 -11.70 -0.59
CA PRO A 173 2.49 -13.13 -0.29
C PRO A 173 2.65 -13.37 1.22
N ARG A 174 2.18 -14.52 1.69
CA ARG A 174 2.31 -14.91 3.11
C ARG A 174 3.74 -15.35 3.46
N ASP A 175 4.37 -16.09 2.55
CA ASP A 175 5.72 -16.62 2.71
C ASP A 175 6.71 -15.91 1.77
N THR A 176 7.87 -15.53 2.30
CA THR A 176 8.91 -14.80 1.55
C THR A 176 9.51 -15.59 0.40
N GLU A 177 9.54 -16.93 0.49
CA GLU A 177 9.99 -17.81 -0.60
C GLU A 177 9.21 -17.55 -1.91
N THR A 178 7.98 -17.04 -1.80
CA THR A 178 7.08 -16.74 -2.92
C THR A 178 7.50 -15.53 -3.76
N PHE A 179 8.37 -14.63 -3.27
CA PHE A 179 8.84 -13.47 -4.06
C PHE A 179 9.82 -13.86 -5.16
N THR A 180 10.45 -15.04 -5.07
CA THR A 180 11.54 -15.48 -5.97
C THR A 180 11.12 -15.72 -7.43
N GLY A 181 9.82 -15.70 -7.73
CA GLY A 181 9.27 -15.90 -9.09
C GLY A 181 8.49 -14.73 -9.67
N TRP A 182 8.55 -13.54 -9.06
CA TRP A 182 7.75 -12.40 -9.52
C TRP A 182 8.39 -11.70 -10.72
N GLU A 183 7.63 -11.61 -11.82
CA GLU A 183 7.99 -10.83 -13.00
C GLU A 183 7.29 -9.48 -12.96
N PHE A 184 8.06 -8.40 -13.17
CA PHE A 184 7.47 -7.08 -13.35
C PHE A 184 6.82 -7.02 -14.75
N ILE A 185 5.50 -6.87 -14.77
CA ILE A 185 4.74 -6.69 -16.02
C ILE A 185 4.46 -5.18 -16.18
N PRO A 186 5.12 -4.48 -17.10
CA PRO A 186 4.76 -3.11 -17.43
C PRO A 186 3.33 -3.10 -18.02
N ASP A 187 2.45 -2.28 -17.46
CA ASP A 187 1.10 -2.04 -17.99
C ASP A 187 1.04 -0.62 -18.58
N ASP A 188 0.91 -0.55 -19.90
CA ASP A 188 0.79 0.71 -20.65
C ASP A 188 -0.66 1.24 -20.68
N GLN A 189 -1.64 0.56 -20.06
CA GLN A 189 -3.02 1.01 -20.01
C GLN A 189 -3.19 2.26 -19.13
N GLY A 190 -3.04 3.43 -19.73
CA GLY A 190 -3.26 4.74 -19.09
C GLY A 190 -2.27 5.83 -19.50
N LEU A 191 -1.30 5.54 -20.36
CA LEU A 191 -0.39 6.52 -20.95
C LEU A 191 -1.06 7.29 -22.10
N GLU A 192 -1.95 8.23 -21.77
CA GLU A 192 -2.22 9.34 -22.70
C GLU A 192 -1.02 10.30 -22.62
N LEU A 193 -0.06 10.12 -23.53
CA LEU A 193 1.00 11.12 -23.74
C LEU A 193 0.32 12.41 -24.25
N PRO A 194 0.43 13.55 -23.53
CA PRO A 194 -0.29 14.76 -23.89
C PRO A 194 0.38 15.57 -25.02
N PHE A 195 1.10 14.90 -25.92
CA PHE A 195 1.82 15.55 -27.01
C PHE A 195 1.53 14.79 -28.32
N GLU A 196 0.90 15.48 -29.27
CA GLU A 196 0.95 15.08 -30.67
C GLU A 196 2.37 15.34 -31.17
N PHE A 197 3.03 14.31 -31.70
CA PHE A 197 4.26 14.51 -32.46
C PHE A 197 3.85 15.18 -33.78
N ASP A 198 4.01 16.50 -33.87
CA ASP A 198 4.04 17.18 -35.16
C ASP A 198 5.34 16.76 -35.85
N GLU A 199 5.26 15.81 -36.78
CA GLU A 199 6.42 15.28 -37.52
C GLU A 199 7.03 16.27 -38.53
N ASP A 200 6.57 17.53 -38.59
CA ASP A 200 6.90 18.48 -39.66
C ASP A 200 7.63 19.77 -39.24
N LEU A 201 8.49 19.72 -38.21
CA LEU A 201 9.43 20.82 -37.93
C LEU A 201 10.87 20.31 -37.83
N ARG A 202 11.43 19.86 -38.95
CA ARG A 202 12.87 19.95 -39.19
C ARG A 202 13.16 21.33 -39.78
N GLU A 203 13.61 22.24 -38.93
CA GLU A 203 14.33 23.44 -39.36
C GLU A 203 15.63 23.00 -40.05
N GLU A 204 15.66 23.07 -41.38
CA GLU A 204 16.93 23.10 -42.11
C GLU A 204 17.60 24.45 -41.85
N GLY A 205 18.65 24.41 -41.05
CA GLY A 205 19.50 25.56 -40.76
C GLY A 205 20.16 26.12 -42.02
N GLU A 206 20.08 27.45 -42.14
CA GLU A 206 20.83 28.26 -43.10
C GLU A 206 22.34 27.97 -43.02
N GLY A 207 22.88 27.37 -44.08
CA GLY A 207 24.31 27.22 -44.31
C GLY A 207 24.80 28.23 -45.35
N ASN A 208 25.19 29.42 -44.90
CA ASN A 208 25.89 30.42 -45.71
C ASN A 208 27.36 30.00 -45.88
N GLY A 209 27.84 29.86 -47.11
CA GLY A 209 29.23 29.45 -47.38
C GLY A 209 29.68 29.64 -48.83
N ALA A 210 30.27 30.82 -49.08
CA ALA A 210 31.27 31.23 -50.09
C ALA A 210 31.17 30.69 -51.54
#